data_AF-Q2N5K4-F1
#
_entry.id   AF-Q2N5K4-F1
#
_cell.length_a   1.000
_cell.length_b   1.000
_cell.length_c   1.000
_cell.angle_alpha   90.00
_cell.angle_beta   90.00
_cell.angle_gamma   90.00
#
_symmetry.space_group_name_H-M   'P 1'
#
loop_
_entity.id
_entity.type
_entity.pdbx_description
1 polymer ?
#
loop_
_entity_poly.entity_id
_entity_poly.type
_entity_poly.pdbx_seq_one_letter_code
_entity_poly.pdbx_strand_id
1 'polypeptide(L)'
;MLDLNLFDIALDILSERGILEEVLEIEADTSKGEIKELLQGVLDPKAHLVPHIGKAIEAVPHDVIFLSGVGEVYPYIRSHNVLNNLQSTAKEAPTVLFFPGSYTHALATGASLELFGQLHDDKYYRAFNILNYEV
;
A
#
# COMPACT_ATOMS: atom_id res chain seq x y z
N MET A 1 15.80 -3.34 -10.69
CA MET A 1 14.97 -2.71 -9.64
C MET A 1 13.61 -2.44 -10.22
N LEU A 2 12.56 -2.81 -9.51
CA LEU A 2 11.19 -2.49 -9.86
C LEU A 2 10.68 -1.42 -8.89
N ASP A 3 10.26 -0.27 -9.43
CA ASP A 3 9.71 0.84 -8.64
C ASP A 3 8.19 0.90 -8.84
N LEU A 4 7.45 0.85 -7.74
CA LEU A 4 5.99 0.81 -7.71
C LEU A 4 5.49 1.91 -6.78
N ASN A 5 4.69 2.84 -7.30
CA ASN A 5 3.96 3.80 -6.50
C ASN A 5 2.51 3.32 -6.32
N LEU A 6 2.04 3.21 -5.07
CA LEU A 6 0.68 2.76 -4.76
C LEU A 6 -0.42 3.70 -5.29
N PHE A 7 -0.15 5.00 -5.36
CA PHE A 7 -1.08 5.98 -5.90
C PHE A 7 -1.23 5.82 -7.42
N ASP A 8 -0.12 5.69 -8.14
CA ASP A 8 -0.14 5.45 -9.59
C ASP A 8 -0.90 4.15 -9.90
N ILE A 9 -0.62 3.07 -9.17
CA ILE A 9 -1.34 1.80 -9.31
C ILE A 9 -2.83 1.96 -9.01
N ALA A 10 -3.19 2.76 -8.00
CA ALA A 10 -4.59 3.02 -7.68
C ALA A 10 -5.30 3.76 -8.83
N LEU A 11 -4.64 4.77 -9.42
CA LEU A 11 -5.14 5.48 -10.59
C LEU A 11 -5.28 4.55 -11.80
N ASP A 12 -4.31 3.68 -12.05
CA ASP A 12 -4.36 2.69 -13.13
C ASP A 12 -5.56 1.75 -12.96
N ILE A 13 -5.77 1.21 -11.75
CA ILE A 13 -6.92 0.34 -11.46
C ILE A 13 -8.25 1.08 -11.64
N LEU A 14 -8.35 2.33 -11.19
CA LEU A 14 -9.56 3.14 -11.35
C LEU A 14 -9.84 3.43 -12.83
N SER A 15 -8.80 3.77 -13.59
CA SER A 15 -8.89 4.08 -15.03
C SER A 15 -9.26 2.84 -15.86
N GLU A 16 -8.60 1.70 -15.62
CA GLU A 16 -8.89 0.43 -16.31
C GLU A 16 -10.33 -0.03 -16.10
N ARG A 17 -10.95 0.36 -14.99
CA ARG A 17 -12.33 0.02 -14.64
C ARG A 17 -13.34 1.07 -15.10
N GLY A 18 -12.90 2.19 -15.66
CA GLY A 18 -13.76 3.33 -16.01
C GLY A 18 -14.39 4.03 -14.80
N ILE A 19 -13.82 3.83 -13.60
CA ILE A 19 -14.33 4.38 -12.34
C ILE A 19 -13.70 5.74 -12.05
N LEU A 20 -12.49 6.01 -12.57
CA LEU A 20 -11.78 7.25 -12.28
C LEU A 20 -12.62 8.48 -12.67
N GLU A 21 -13.15 8.50 -13.88
CA GLU A 21 -13.98 9.59 -14.38
C GLU A 21 -15.26 9.74 -13.56
N GLU A 22 -15.95 8.64 -13.24
CA GLU A 22 -17.16 8.66 -12.41
C GLU A 22 -16.88 9.26 -11.02
N VAL A 23 -15.77 8.86 -10.39
CA VAL A 23 -15.36 9.39 -9.09
C VAL A 23 -15.10 10.88 -9.16
N LEU A 24 -14.37 11.35 -10.18
CA LEU A 24 -14.08 12.78 -10.37
C LEU A 24 -15.34 13.61 -10.61
N GLU A 25 -16.34 13.05 -11.29
CA GLU A 25 -17.63 13.72 -11.54
C GLU A 25 -18.45 13.87 -10.25
N ILE A 26 -18.49 12.84 -9.41
CA ILE A 26 -19.35 12.85 -8.20
C ILE A 26 -18.64 13.36 -6.94
N GLU A 27 -17.31 13.53 -6.95
CA GLU A 27 -16.51 13.85 -5.75
C GLU A 27 -17.01 15.10 -5.02
N ALA A 28 -17.35 16.15 -5.77
CA ALA A 28 -17.77 17.43 -5.22
C ALA A 28 -19.13 17.37 -4.49
N ASP A 29 -20.01 16.47 -4.95
CA ASP A 29 -21.37 16.33 -4.45
C ASP A 29 -21.55 15.15 -3.47
N THR A 30 -20.52 14.32 -3.32
CA THR A 30 -20.53 13.11 -2.48
C THR A 30 -19.76 13.33 -1.18
N SER A 31 -20.20 12.73 -0.08
CA SER A 31 -19.47 12.87 1.17
C SER A 31 -18.11 12.17 1.11
N LYS A 32 -17.12 12.71 1.83
CA LYS A 32 -15.79 12.09 1.95
C LYS A 32 -15.83 10.65 2.48
N GLY A 33 -16.85 10.32 3.29
CA GLY A 33 -17.04 8.97 3.83
C GLY A 33 -17.45 7.99 2.73
N GLU A 34 -18.41 8.37 1.90
CA GLU A 34 -18.89 7.56 0.77
C GLU A 34 -17.80 7.36 -0.28
N ILE A 35 -17.07 8.43 -0.66
CA ILE A 35 -15.93 8.31 -1.58
C ILE A 35 -14.87 7.35 -1.03
N LYS A 36 -14.55 7.46 0.27
CA LYS A 36 -13.60 6.56 0.91
C LYS A 36 -14.08 5.10 0.86
N GLU A 37 -15.34 4.82 1.16
CA GLU A 37 -15.90 3.45 1.12
C GLU A 37 -15.88 2.87 -0.29
N LEU A 38 -16.24 3.69 -1.29
CA LEU A 38 -16.17 3.33 -2.70
C LEU A 38 -14.74 2.97 -3.11
N LEU A 39 -13.77 3.85 -2.80
CA LEU A 39 -12.35 3.61 -3.10
C LEU A 39 -11.83 2.36 -2.37
N GLN A 40 -12.23 2.14 -1.11
CA GLN A 40 -11.86 0.94 -0.34
C GLN A 40 -12.35 -0.35 -1.00
N GLY A 41 -13.54 -0.35 -1.59
CA GLY A 41 -14.07 -1.50 -2.33
C GLY A 41 -13.33 -1.72 -3.65
N VAL A 42 -13.13 -0.65 -4.42
CA VAL A 42 -12.52 -0.70 -5.75
C VAL A 42 -11.03 -1.04 -5.70
N LEU A 43 -10.34 -0.60 -4.63
CA LEU A 43 -8.90 -0.76 -4.42
C LEU A 43 -8.57 -1.81 -3.36
N ASP A 44 -9.46 -2.80 -3.16
CA ASP A 44 -9.22 -3.87 -2.20
C ASP A 44 -7.84 -4.52 -2.45
N PRO A 45 -6.96 -4.59 -1.42
CA PRO A 45 -5.60 -5.07 -1.60
C PRO A 45 -5.51 -6.49 -2.17
N LYS A 46 -6.42 -7.38 -1.77
CA LYS A 46 -6.38 -8.79 -2.17
C LYS A 46 -7.00 -9.00 -3.54
N ALA A 47 -8.13 -8.36 -3.82
CA ALA A 47 -8.90 -8.57 -5.04
C ALA A 47 -8.33 -7.79 -6.24
N HIS A 48 -7.72 -6.62 -6.01
CA HIS A 48 -7.38 -5.70 -7.10
C HIS A 48 -5.92 -5.24 -7.05
N LEU A 49 -5.45 -4.73 -5.91
CA LEU A 49 -4.13 -4.10 -5.83
C LEU A 49 -2.97 -5.10 -6.02
N VAL A 50 -2.97 -6.20 -5.26
CA VAL A 50 -1.89 -7.20 -5.33
C VAL A 50 -1.85 -7.95 -6.66
N PRO A 51 -2.98 -8.32 -7.29
CA PRO A 51 -2.96 -8.83 -8.65
C PRO A 51 -2.32 -7.85 -9.66
N HIS A 52 -2.58 -6.55 -9.53
CA HIS A 52 -1.99 -5.53 -10.41
C HIS A 52 -0.47 -5.41 -10.18
N ILE A 53 -0.03 -5.37 -8.91
CA ILE A 53 1.39 -5.43 -8.54
C ILE A 53 2.06 -6.72 -9.04
N GLY A 54 1.37 -7.86 -8.96
CA GLY A 54 1.87 -9.15 -9.43
C GLY A 54 2.17 -9.16 -10.91
N LYS A 55 1.30 -8.56 -11.73
CA LYS A 55 1.57 -8.38 -13.17
C LYS A 55 2.83 -7.55 -13.41
N ALA A 56 3.03 -6.46 -12.65
CA ALA A 56 4.23 -5.63 -12.77
C ALA A 56 5.51 -6.37 -12.36
N ILE A 57 5.43 -7.21 -11.32
CA ILE A 57 6.52 -8.10 -10.87
C ILE A 57 6.87 -9.12 -11.98
N GLU A 58 5.88 -9.75 -12.60
CA GLU A 58 6.10 -10.75 -13.66
C GLU A 58 6.61 -10.13 -14.98
N ALA A 59 6.25 -8.87 -15.26
CA ALA A 59 6.55 -8.22 -16.53
C ALA A 59 8.04 -7.88 -16.72
N VAL A 60 8.78 -7.62 -15.63
CA VAL A 60 10.15 -7.12 -15.70
C VAL A 60 11.05 -7.86 -14.71
N PRO A 61 12.17 -8.47 -15.14
CA PRO A 61 13.15 -9.04 -14.22
C PRO A 61 13.73 -7.98 -13.27
N HIS A 62 13.84 -8.31 -11.98
CA HIS A 62 14.31 -7.38 -10.95
C HIS A 62 14.92 -8.11 -9.76
N ASP A 63 15.91 -7.49 -9.12
CA ASP A 63 16.55 -8.01 -7.91
C ASP A 63 15.98 -7.42 -6.61
N VAL A 64 15.22 -6.32 -6.70
CA VAL A 64 14.64 -5.59 -5.57
C VAL A 64 13.34 -4.90 -6.02
N ILE A 65 12.36 -4.83 -5.11
CA ILE A 65 11.09 -4.10 -5.32
C ILE A 65 11.04 -2.92 -4.36
N PHE A 66 10.80 -1.73 -4.90
CA PHE A 66 10.56 -0.51 -4.15
C PHE A 66 9.08 -0.18 -4.20
N LEU A 67 8.48 0.02 -3.02
CA LEU A 67 7.07 0.35 -2.89
C LEU A 67 6.92 1.71 -2.19
N SER A 68 6.36 2.68 -2.90
CA SER A 68 6.17 4.07 -2.44
C SER A 68 4.69 4.48 -2.50
N GLY A 69 4.38 5.75 -2.24
CA GLY A 69 3.01 6.29 -2.36
C GLY A 69 2.05 5.96 -1.22
N VAL A 70 2.52 5.32 -0.14
CA VAL A 70 1.68 4.95 1.03
C VAL A 70 0.89 6.14 1.61
N GLY A 71 1.51 7.31 1.72
CA GLY A 71 0.87 8.50 2.28
C GLY A 71 -0.23 9.05 1.37
N GLU A 72 -0.08 8.91 0.05
CA GLU A 72 -0.99 9.45 -0.97
C GLU A 72 -2.28 8.63 -1.08
N VAL A 73 -2.21 7.34 -0.73
CA VAL A 73 -3.37 6.43 -0.73
C VAL A 73 -4.08 6.30 0.61
N TYR A 74 -3.60 6.99 1.64
CA TYR A 74 -4.27 7.04 2.93
C TYR A 74 -5.48 7.99 2.87
N PRO A 75 -6.65 7.66 3.46
CA PRO A 75 -6.96 6.50 4.31
C PRO A 75 -7.64 5.31 3.60
N TYR A 76 -7.76 5.34 2.27
CA TYR A 76 -8.55 4.35 1.53
C TYR A 76 -7.77 3.06 1.22
N ILE A 77 -6.43 3.09 1.24
CA ILE A 77 -5.58 1.88 1.29
C ILE A 77 -4.81 1.85 2.61
N ARG A 78 -4.79 0.69 3.27
CA ARG A 78 -4.07 0.48 4.54
C ARG A 78 -2.79 -0.33 4.28
N SER A 79 -1.63 0.22 4.62
CA SER A 79 -0.31 -0.36 4.29
C SER A 79 -0.12 -1.78 4.82
N HIS A 80 -0.62 -2.10 6.02
CA HIS A 80 -0.54 -3.47 6.56
C HIS A 80 -1.23 -4.49 5.66
N ASN A 81 -2.39 -4.14 5.08
CA ASN A 81 -3.11 -5.05 4.21
C ASN A 81 -2.32 -5.28 2.92
N VAL A 82 -1.69 -4.25 2.37
CA VAL A 82 -0.84 -4.38 1.18
C VAL A 82 0.31 -5.34 1.45
N LEU A 83 1.09 -5.10 2.52
CA LEU A 83 2.25 -5.94 2.86
C LEU A 83 1.85 -7.41 3.12
N ASN A 84 0.77 -7.63 3.88
CA ASN A 84 0.32 -8.99 4.20
C ASN A 84 -0.09 -9.78 2.96
N ASN A 85 -0.74 -9.14 1.99
CA ASN A 85 -1.13 -9.81 0.75
C ASN A 85 0.06 -9.93 -0.22
N LEU A 86 0.97 -8.95 -0.26
CA LEU A 86 2.12 -8.92 -1.16
C LEU A 86 3.13 -10.03 -0.87
N GLN A 87 3.23 -10.50 0.39
CA GLN A 87 4.06 -11.66 0.75
C GLN A 87 3.75 -12.91 -0.08
N SER A 88 2.50 -13.07 -0.53
CA SER A 88 2.11 -14.21 -1.37
C SER A 88 2.54 -14.08 -2.84
N THR A 89 2.93 -12.89 -3.29
CA THR A 89 3.24 -12.57 -4.68
C THR A 89 4.72 -12.23 -4.87
N ALA A 90 5.28 -11.37 -4.04
CA ALA A 90 6.69 -10.97 -4.07
C ALA A 90 7.57 -11.97 -3.30
N LYS A 91 7.74 -13.18 -3.85
CA LYS A 91 8.48 -14.27 -3.18
C LYS A 91 9.98 -14.27 -3.47
N GLU A 92 10.39 -13.79 -4.64
CA GLU A 92 11.77 -13.98 -5.12
C GLU A 92 12.67 -12.77 -4.83
N ALA A 93 12.14 -11.56 -4.96
CA ALA A 93 12.88 -10.33 -4.71
C ALA A 93 12.47 -9.68 -3.37
N PRO A 94 13.42 -9.22 -2.55
CA PRO A 94 13.11 -8.46 -1.34
C PRO A 94 12.38 -7.15 -1.67
N THR A 95 11.42 -6.79 -0.82
CA THR A 95 10.61 -5.57 -0.95
C THR A 95 11.01 -4.53 0.08
N VAL A 96 11.28 -3.31 -0.37
CA VAL A 96 11.54 -2.13 0.47
C VAL A 96 10.33 -1.19 0.36
N LEU A 97 9.68 -0.93 1.50
CA LEU A 97 8.55 -0.01 1.59
C LEU A 97 9.01 1.36 2.09
N PHE A 98 8.69 2.41 1.36
CA PHE A 98 8.83 3.79 1.79
C PHE A 98 7.57 4.20 2.54
N PHE A 99 7.71 4.39 3.86
CA PHE A 99 6.60 4.71 4.74
C PHE A 99 6.76 6.11 5.34
N PRO A 100 5.85 7.07 5.05
CA PRO A 100 5.95 8.44 5.56
C PRO A 100 5.46 8.53 7.01
N GLY A 101 6.28 8.03 7.93
CA GLY A 101 5.96 7.96 9.34
C GLY A 101 7.06 7.27 10.14
N SER A 102 6.71 6.83 11.34
CA SER A 102 7.64 6.17 12.25
C SER A 102 7.38 4.67 12.28
N TYR A 103 8.46 3.89 12.29
CA TYR A 103 8.43 2.47 12.60
C TYR A 103 8.82 2.28 14.06
N THR A 104 7.88 1.82 14.88
CA THR A 104 8.12 1.53 16.30
C THR A 104 8.13 0.02 16.50
N HIS A 105 9.17 -0.51 17.15
CA HIS A 105 9.27 -1.92 17.50
C HIS A 105 9.24 -2.07 19.02
N ALA A 106 8.17 -2.64 19.56
CA ALA A 106 8.05 -2.92 20.99
C ALA A 106 8.04 -4.43 21.22
N LEU A 107 8.89 -4.91 22.12
CA LEU A 107 9.02 -6.34 22.47
C LEU A 107 7.71 -6.99 22.94
N ALA A 108 6.75 -6.19 23.44
CA ALA A 108 5.48 -6.66 23.97
C ALA A 108 4.32 -6.64 22.95
N THR A 109 4.35 -5.75 21.95
CA THR A 109 3.25 -5.54 20.98
C THR A 109 3.67 -5.78 19.52
N GLY A 110 4.97 -5.99 19.29
CA GLY A 110 5.60 -6.16 17.99
C GLY A 110 5.90 -4.85 17.26
N ALA A 111 6.03 -4.93 15.94
CA ALA A 111 6.25 -3.78 15.09
C ALA A 111 4.95 -3.06 14.75
N SER A 112 4.88 -1.74 14.95
CA SER A 112 3.81 -0.86 14.52
C SER A 112 4.34 0.21 13.56
N LEU A 113 3.47 0.63 12.64
CA LEU A 113 3.71 1.74 11.73
C LEU A 113 2.78 2.89 12.10
N GLU A 114 3.36 4.02 12.46
CA GLU A 114 2.63 5.24 12.80
C GLU A 114 2.69 6.22 11.64
N LEU A 115 1.63 6.26 10.83
CA LEU A 115 1.55 7.18 9.70
C LEU A 115 1.47 8.61 10.21
N PHE A 116 2.35 9.48 9.69
CA PHE A 116 2.46 10.90 10.07
C PHE A 116 2.69 11.15 11.58
N GLY A 117 3.08 10.14 12.37
CA GLY A 117 3.31 10.26 13.83
C GLY A 117 2.06 10.62 14.64
N GLN A 118 0.87 10.48 14.06
CA GLN A 118 -0.41 10.84 14.70
C GLN A 118 -1.41 9.68 14.75
N LEU A 119 -1.15 8.62 13.98
CA LEU A 119 -2.09 7.54 13.75
C LEU A 119 -1.46 6.23 14.22
N HIS A 120 -1.77 5.84 15.46
CA HIS A 120 -1.37 4.53 15.98
C HIS A 120 -2.21 3.44 15.30
N ASP A 121 -1.55 2.59 14.51
CA ASP A 121 -2.17 1.39 13.96
C ASP A 121 -1.79 0.21 14.88
N ASP A 122 -2.78 -0.41 15.54
CA ASP A 122 -2.60 -1.48 16.54
C ASP A 122 -2.20 -2.84 15.94
N LYS A 123 -1.60 -2.86 14.75
CA LYS A 123 -1.36 -4.09 13.99
C LYS A 123 0.11 -4.42 13.90
N TYR A 124 0.40 -5.71 14.12
CA TYR A 124 1.71 -6.32 13.97
C TYR A 124 2.15 -6.35 12.50
N TYR A 125 3.25 -5.66 12.19
CA TYR A 125 3.88 -5.71 10.87
C TYR A 125 5.03 -6.73 10.85
N ARG A 126 5.04 -7.64 9.85
CA ARG A 126 6.20 -8.50 9.56
C ARG A 126 7.18 -7.77 8.65
N ALA A 127 7.79 -6.70 9.16
CA ALA A 127 8.81 -5.93 8.47
C ALA A 127 9.98 -5.66 9.42
N PHE A 128 11.14 -5.35 8.86
CA PHE A 128 12.31 -4.93 9.62
C PHE A 128 12.70 -3.53 9.15
N ASN A 129 13.09 -2.68 10.10
CA ASN A 129 13.68 -1.40 9.73
C ASN A 129 15.07 -1.67 9.16
N ILE A 130 15.29 -1.33 7.89
CA ILE A 130 16.57 -1.52 7.21
C ILE A 130 17.74 -0.79 7.90
N LEU A 131 17.45 0.23 8.72
CA LEU A 131 18.45 0.97 9.50
C LEU A 131 18.84 0.25 10.80
N ASN A 132 18.04 -0.72 11.26
CA ASN A 132 18.37 -1.52 12.44
C ASN A 132 19.21 -2.72 12.01
N TYR A 133 20.53 -2.56 12.11
CA TYR A 133 21.52 -3.61 11.89
C TYR A 133 22.05 -4.10 13.24
N GLU A 134 21.74 -5.35 13.61
CA GLU A 134 22.41 -6.03 14.73
C GLU A 134 23.55 -6.88 14.15
N VAL A 135 24.76 -6.68 14.69
CA VAL A 135 26.00 -7.39 14.30
C VAL A 135 26.22 -8.60 15.20
#